data_AF-A0A7J9MNC8-F1
#
_entry.id   AF-A0A7J9MNC8-F1
#
_cell.length_a   1.000
_cell.length_b   1.000
_cell.length_c   1.000
_cell.angle_alpha   90.00
_cell.angle_beta   90.00
_cell.angle_gamma   90.00
#
_symmetry.space_group_name_H-M   'P 1'
#
loop_
_entity.id
_entity.type
_entity.pdbx_description
1 polymer ?
#
loop_
_entity_poly.entity_id
_entity_poly.type
_entity_poly.pdbx_seq_one_letter_code
_entity_poly.pdbx_strand_id
1 'polypeptide(L)'
;MIIGMDEIFRIEARVIIEGMKLAWLKGYKQVEINCDNVMLTDTICNRFASISNIAEVRLIHEWRNKDWNVKFRHVLRGSNKVADCLAMAAIGKLN
;
A
#
# COMPACT_ATOMS: atom_id res chain seq x y z
N MET A 1 -14.78 -13.13 12.91
CA MET A 1 -13.31 -13.18 12.73
C MET A 1 -12.76 -11.81 13.11
N ILE A 2 -12.09 -11.69 14.26
CA ILE A 2 -11.49 -10.44 14.70
C ILE A 2 -10.10 -10.41 14.07
N ILE A 3 -9.94 -9.69 12.97
CA ILE A 3 -8.64 -9.46 12.34
C ILE A 3 -7.90 -8.45 13.24
N GLY A 4 -6.70 -8.81 13.70
CA GLY A 4 -5.89 -7.91 14.52
C GLY A 4 -5.43 -6.69 13.72
N MET A 5 -5.19 -5.55 14.40
CA MET A 5 -4.70 -4.33 13.73
C MET A 5 -3.40 -4.58 12.94
N ASP A 6 -2.51 -5.41 13.47
CA ASP A 6 -1.25 -5.79 12.80
C ASP A 6 -1.49 -6.57 11.50
N GLU A 7 -2.54 -7.38 11.45
CA GLU A 7 -2.89 -8.17 10.27
C GLU A 7 -3.51 -7.28 9.19
N ILE A 8 -4.38 -6.34 9.55
CA ILE A 8 -4.91 -5.31 8.64
C ILE A 8 -3.75 -4.50 8.05
N PHE A 9 -2.82 -4.06 8.88
CA PHE A 9 -1.66 -3.29 8.44
C PHE A 9 -0.81 -4.06 7.41
N ARG A 10 -0.55 -5.35 7.66
CA ARG A 10 0.21 -6.20 6.73
C ARG A 10 -0.54 -6.41 5.42
N ILE A 11 -1.85 -6.63 5.47
CA ILE A 11 -2.68 -6.81 4.26
C ILE A 11 -2.61 -5.56 3.39
N GLU A 12 -2.81 -4.37 3.98
CA GLU A 12 -2.76 -3.12 3.23
C GLU A 12 -1.36 -2.85 2.64
N ALA A 13 -0.30 -3.13 3.40
CA ALA A 13 1.06 -3.04 2.88
C ALA A 13 1.31 -3.98 1.69
N ARG A 14 0.75 -5.20 1.70
CA ARG A 14 0.80 -6.12 0.54
C ARG A 14 0.06 -5.58 -0.67
N VAL A 15 -1.13 -5.01 -0.46
CA VAL A 15 -1.91 -4.39 -1.55
C VAL A 15 -1.11 -3.26 -2.22
N ILE A 16 -0.41 -2.44 -1.44
CA ILE A 16 0.50 -1.42 -1.97
C ILE A 16 1.60 -2.04 -2.84
N ILE A 17 2.26 -3.11 -2.36
CA ILE A 17 3.32 -3.80 -3.11
C ILE A 17 2.81 -4.35 -4.45
N GLU A 18 1.63 -4.96 -4.47
CA GLU A 18 1.03 -5.47 -5.71
C GLU A 18 0.68 -4.34 -6.68
N GLY A 19 0.15 -3.22 -6.17
CA GLY A 19 -0.07 -2.00 -6.96
C GLY A 19 1.24 -1.45 -7.55
N MET A 20 2.33 -1.45 -6.77
CA MET A 20 3.65 -1.03 -7.24
C MET A 20 4.19 -1.95 -8.34
N LYS A 21 4.11 -3.27 -8.16
CA LYS A 21 4.52 -4.27 -9.18
C LYS A 21 3.75 -4.07 -10.47
N LEU A 22 2.43 -3.89 -10.39
CA LEU A 22 1.59 -3.66 -11.56
C LEU A 22 1.99 -2.37 -12.28
N ALA A 23 2.19 -1.27 -11.54
CA ALA A 23 2.57 0.00 -12.13
C ALA A 23 3.94 -0.05 -12.81
N TRP A 24 4.90 -0.74 -12.18
CA TRP A 24 6.22 -0.99 -12.75
C TRP A 24 6.15 -1.82 -14.03
N LEU A 25 5.37 -2.92 -14.03
CA LEU A 25 5.16 -3.77 -15.19
C LEU A 25 4.54 -3.01 -16.37
N LYS A 26 3.69 -2.02 -16.09
CA LYS A 26 3.10 -1.13 -17.09
C LYS A 26 4.05 -0.03 -17.57
N GLY A 27 5.25 0.08 -17.00
CA GLY A 27 6.27 1.05 -17.40
C GLY A 27 6.04 2.46 -16.86
N TYR A 28 5.19 2.63 -15.83
CA TYR A 28 4.98 3.96 -15.25
C TYR A 28 6.21 4.41 -14.47
N LYS A 29 6.70 5.63 -14.77
CA LYS A 29 7.86 6.24 -14.12
C LYS A 29 7.50 7.27 -13.05
N GLN A 30 6.24 7.72 -13.01
CA GLN A 30 5.74 8.66 -12.02
C GLN A 30 4.45 8.11 -11.43
N VAL A 31 4.47 7.76 -10.15
CA VAL A 31 3.36 7.09 -9.48
C VAL A 31 3.08 7.77 -8.15
N GLU A 32 1.80 8.12 -7.93
CA GLU A 32 1.29 8.54 -6.63
C GLU A 32 0.41 7.41 -6.09
N ILE A 33 0.75 6.94 -4.88
CA ILE A 33 0.01 5.91 -4.16
C ILE A 33 -0.82 6.60 -3.09
N ASN A 34 -2.13 6.51 -3.22
CA ASN A 34 -3.10 7.04 -2.28
C ASN A 34 -3.54 5.95 -1.31
N CYS A 35 -3.37 6.18 0.00
CA CYS A 35 -3.72 5.24 1.06
C CYS A 35 -4.53 5.94 2.14
N ASP A 36 -5.60 5.30 2.61
CA ASP A 36 -6.45 5.82 3.70
C ASP A 36 -6.02 5.34 5.09
N ASN A 37 -4.96 4.54 5.18
CA ASN A 37 -4.30 4.24 6.44
C ASN A 37 -3.17 5.24 6.70
N VAL A 38 -3.41 6.14 7.66
CA VAL A 38 -2.44 7.16 8.08
C VAL A 38 -1.19 6.54 8.71
N MET A 39 -1.36 5.50 9.55
CA MET A 39 -0.24 4.82 10.22
C MET A 39 0.70 4.17 9.20
N LEU A 40 0.13 3.55 8.16
CA LEU A 40 0.91 2.93 7.10
C LEU A 40 1.65 3.97 6.26
N THR A 41 0.98 5.06 5.89
CA THR A 41 1.57 6.15 5.13
C THR A 41 2.73 6.79 5.90
N ASP A 42 2.54 7.09 7.19
CA ASP A 42 3.59 7.63 8.04
C ASP A 42 4.76 6.66 8.18
N THR A 43 4.48 5.37 8.40
CA THR A 43 5.51 4.33 8.52
C THR A 43 6.36 4.21 7.26
N ILE A 44 5.74 4.29 6.08
CA ILE A 44 6.44 4.23 4.78
C ILE A 44 7.26 5.50 4.51
N CYS A 45 6.71 6.66 4.85
CA CYS A 45 7.35 7.96 4.62
C CYS A 45 8.50 8.23 5.60
N ASN A 46 8.46 7.65 6.80
CA ASN A 46 9.49 7.82 7.81
C ASN A 46 10.81 7.15 7.39
N ARG A 47 11.94 7.80 7.75
CA ARG A 47 13.32 7.35 7.40
C ARG A 47 13.71 5.98 7.98
N PHE A 48 12.86 5.40 8.82
CA PHE A 48 13.09 4.10 9.46
C PHE A 48 12.40 2.94 8.72
N ALA A 49 11.75 3.18 7.58
CA ALA A 49 11.11 2.11 6.80
C ALA A 49 12.08 0.97 6.44
N SER A 50 13.36 1.27 6.20
CA SER A 50 14.42 0.30 5.87
C SER A 50 14.79 -0.64 7.03
N ILE A 51 14.60 -0.21 8.28
CA ILE A 51 14.89 -1.00 9.49
C ILE A 51 13.61 -1.53 10.16
N SER A 52 12.45 -1.36 9.52
CA SER A 52 11.19 -1.83 10.07
C SER A 52 11.20 -3.34 10.28
N ASN A 53 10.63 -3.82 11.39
CA ASN A 53 10.44 -5.24 11.64
C ASN A 53 9.39 -5.87 10.71
N ILE A 54 8.59 -5.06 10.01
CA ILE A 54 7.56 -5.50 9.07
C ILE A 54 8.19 -5.68 7.69
N ALA A 55 8.20 -6.92 7.18
CA ALA A 55 8.83 -7.27 5.91
C ALA A 55 8.25 -6.48 4.73
N GLU A 56 6.93 -6.29 4.72
CA GLU A 56 6.23 -5.54 3.68
C GLU A 56 6.70 -4.07 3.61
N VAL A 57 6.95 -3.42 4.75
CA VAL A 57 7.45 -2.04 4.77
C VAL A 57 8.86 -1.95 4.17
N ARG A 58 9.73 -2.91 4.47
CA ARG A 58 11.08 -2.97 3.89
C ARG A 58 11.01 -3.16 2.36
N LEU A 59 10.12 -4.04 1.90
CA LEU A 59 9.90 -4.25 0.46
C LEU A 59 9.39 -2.96 -0.22
N ILE A 60 8.44 -2.24 0.37
CA ILE A 60 7.96 -0.97 -0.18
C ILE A 60 9.12 0.03 -0.31
N HIS A 61 10.01 0.09 0.69
CA HIS A 61 11.20 0.92 0.65
C HIS A 61 12.18 0.50 -0.48
N GLU A 62 12.42 -0.80 -0.67
CA GLU A 62 13.23 -1.30 -1.79
C GLU A 62 12.62 -0.94 -3.16
N TRP A 63 11.29 -1.09 -3.30
CA TRP A 63 10.59 -0.71 -4.52
C TRP A 63 10.70 0.78 -4.81
N ARG A 64 10.60 1.64 -3.79
CA ARG A 64 10.78 3.09 -3.92
C ARG A 64 12.16 3.47 -4.48
N ASN A 65 13.19 2.66 -4.23
CA ASN A 65 14.57 2.94 -4.66
C ASN A 65 14.88 2.49 -6.10
N LYS A 66 13.91 1.95 -6.84
CA LYS A 66 14.07 1.67 -8.28
C LYS A 66 14.10 2.97 -9.10
N ASP A 67 14.39 2.83 -10.39
CA ASP A 67 14.39 3.94 -11.36
C ASP A 67 12.96 4.38 -11.74
N TRP A 68 12.29 5.05 -10.80
CA TRP A 68 10.99 5.72 -10.94
C TRP A 68 10.74 6.65 -9.74
N ASN A 69 9.80 7.58 -9.90
CA ASN A 69 9.41 8.52 -8.86
C ASN A 69 8.09 8.06 -8.22
N VAL A 70 8.15 7.62 -6.97
CA VAL A 70 6.97 7.20 -6.19
C VAL A 70 6.74 8.15 -5.02
N LYS A 71 5.50 8.64 -4.92
CA LYS A 71 5.02 9.42 -3.78
C LYS A 71 3.89 8.68 -3.07
N PHE A 72 3.89 8.75 -1.74
CA PHE A 72 2.80 8.24 -0.92
C PHE A 72 2.01 9.43 -0.39
N ARG A 73 0.69 9.35 -0.49
CA ARG A 73 -0.22 10.39 0.01
C ARG A 73 -1.31 9.74 0.83
N HIS A 74 -1.50 10.26 2.04
CA HIS A 74 -2.66 9.90 2.82
C HIS A 74 -3.92 10.56 2.22
N VAL A 75 -4.98 9.79 2.03
CA VAL A 75 -6.29 10.28 1.58
C VAL A 75 -7.39 9.86 2.54
N LEU A 76 -8.43 10.66 2.69
CA LEU A 76 -9.59 10.24 3.48
C LEU A 76 -10.27 9.05 2.81
N ARG A 77 -10.76 8.08 3.59
CA ARG A 77 -11.46 6.89 3.09
C ARG A 77 -12.61 7.21 2.12
N GLY A 78 -13.34 8.31 2.36
CA GLY A 78 -14.39 8.79 1.46
C GLY A 78 -13.91 9.18 0.05
N SER A 79 -12.60 9.37 -0.13
CA SER A 79 -11.92 9.63 -1.41
C SER A 79 -11.29 8.36 -2.02
N ASN A 80 -11.21 7.26 -1.26
CA ASN A 80 -10.66 5.97 -1.71
C ASN A 80 -11.75 4.95 -2.11
N LYS A 81 -12.95 5.44 -2.45
CA LYS A 81 -14.16 4.61 -2.67
C LYS A 81 -13.96 3.52 -3.74
N VAL A 82 -13.20 3.79 -4.79
CA VAL A 82 -12.99 2.79 -5.86
C VAL A 82 -12.19 1.60 -5.34
N ALA A 83 -11.13 1.84 -4.55
CA ALA A 83 -10.34 0.77 -3.95
C ALA A 83 -11.18 -0.03 -2.94
N ASP A 84 -11.98 0.66 -2.11
CA ASP A 84 -12.93 0.04 -1.18
C ASP A 84 -13.94 -0.86 -1.91
N CYS A 85 -14.56 -0.36 -2.98
CA CYS A 85 -15.50 -1.13 -3.79
C CYS A 85 -14.84 -2.36 -4.44
N LEU A 86 -13.59 -2.24 -4.92
CA LEU A 86 -12.85 -3.37 -5.48
C LEU A 86 -12.55 -4.43 -4.42
N ALA A 87 -12.14 -4.02 -3.22
CA ALA A 87 -11.94 -4.92 -2.10
C ALA A 87 -13.24 -5.64 -1.71
N MET A 88 -14.37 -4.92 -1.62
CA MET A 88 -15.68 -5.51 -1.34
C MET A 88 -16.14 -6.47 -2.44
N ALA A 89 -15.92 -6.13 -3.71
CA ALA A 89 -16.26 -6.99 -4.83
C ALA A 89 -15.42 -8.29 -4.85
N ALA A 90 -14.15 -8.22 -4.44
CA ALA A 90 -13.31 -9.41 -4.29
C ALA A 90 -13.80 -10.33 -3.17
N ILE A 91 -14.27 -9.77 -2.05
CA ILE A 91 -14.90 -10.53 -0.96
C ILE A 91 -16.19 -11.21 -1.44
N GLY A 92 -17.03 -10.50 -2.20
CA GLY A 92 -18.29 -11.04 -2.73
C GLY A 92 -18.12 -12.17 -3.75
N LYS A 93 -16.94 -12.30 -4.37
CA LYS A 93 -16.60 -13.42 -5.29
C LYS A 93 -16.05 -14.67 -4.59
N LEU A 94 -15.79 -14.59 -3.28
CA LEU A 94 -15.30 -15.72 -2.48
C LEU A 94 -16.43 -16.53 -1.81
N ASN A 95 -17.69 -16.15 -2.05
CA ASN A 95 -18.91 -16.87 -1.65
C ASN A 95 -19.53 -17.56 -2.86
#